data_AF-A0A976GR70-F1
#
_entry.id   AF-A0A976GR70-F1
#
_cell.length_a   1.000
_cell.length_b   1.000
_cell.length_c   1.000
_cell.angle_alpha   90.00
_cell.angle_beta   90.00
_cell.angle_gamma   90.00
#
_symmetry.space_group_name_H-M   'P 1'
#
loop_
_entity.id
_entity.type
_entity.pdbx_description
1 polymer ?
#
loop_
_entity_poly.entity_id
_entity_poly.type
_entity_poly.pdbx_seq_one_letter_code
_entity_poly.pdbx_strand_id
1 'polypeptide(L)'
;MRTDHIGEGYTMAHEGYAKRIGERLQHYWESSRGDRTMPFESDIDTSQLEDVWDACFLIRVDEGNAPRYVYMGTQLVEAYGDDIQARDVCERLAYPASTTMLHRIDEVISSKAIQYQEGEFINASGLRVCHRSILLPMATEHKPEDVAFILGGMRWKYYL
;
A
#
# COMPACT_ATOMS: atom_id res chain seq x y z
N MET A 1 0.52 -30.51 38.11
CA MET A 1 -0.87 -30.28 37.65
C MET A 1 -1.33 -28.95 38.23
N ARG A 2 -1.37 -27.92 37.36
CA ARG A 2 -2.01 -26.58 37.46
C ARG A 2 -1.27 -25.67 36.47
N THR A 3 -1.58 -25.78 35.17
CA THR A 3 -2.54 -24.96 34.40
C THR A 3 -2.24 -23.47 34.43
N ASP A 4 -1.87 -23.03 33.24
CA ASP A 4 -1.75 -21.70 32.68
C ASP A 4 -2.83 -20.70 33.12
N HIS A 5 -2.42 -19.45 33.29
CA HIS A 5 -3.23 -18.28 32.98
C HIS A 5 -2.30 -17.20 32.41
N ILE A 6 -2.03 -17.29 31.11
CA ILE A 6 -1.43 -16.19 30.35
C ILE A 6 -2.61 -15.31 29.92
N GLY A 7 -2.61 -14.07 30.40
CA GLY A 7 -3.71 -13.12 30.27
C GLY A 7 -4.03 -12.80 28.82
N GLU A 8 -5.33 -12.76 28.57
CA GLU A 8 -6.02 -12.35 27.36
C GLU A 8 -5.68 -10.92 26.93
N GLY A 9 -5.56 -10.74 25.61
CA GLY A 9 -6.22 -9.66 24.88
C GLY A 9 -5.70 -8.22 25.06
N TYR A 10 -4.99 -7.72 24.05
CA TYR A 10 -5.16 -6.31 23.66
C TYR A 10 -5.37 -6.19 22.15
N THR A 11 -6.61 -6.40 21.75
CA THR A 11 -7.14 -6.00 20.45
C THR A 11 -7.45 -4.51 20.49
N MET A 12 -6.54 -3.65 20.03
CA MET A 12 -6.92 -2.30 19.60
C MET A 12 -7.32 -2.36 18.13
N ALA A 13 -8.56 -2.79 17.90
CA ALA A 13 -9.20 -2.65 16.61
C ALA A 13 -9.41 -1.15 16.34
N HIS A 14 -8.50 -0.57 15.55
CA HIS A 14 -8.65 0.69 14.82
C HIS A 14 -9.76 0.61 13.74
N GLU A 15 -10.95 0.10 14.08
CA GLU A 15 -12.05 -0.10 13.14
C GLU A 15 -12.55 1.21 12.51
N GLY A 16 -12.43 2.34 13.24
CA GLY A 16 -12.69 3.67 12.69
C GLY A 16 -11.59 4.23 11.76
N TYR A 17 -10.38 3.67 11.80
CA TYR A 17 -9.22 4.16 11.03
C TYR A 17 -9.02 3.42 9.68
N ALA A 18 -9.54 2.20 9.55
CA ALA A 18 -9.43 1.41 8.32
C ALA A 18 -10.29 2.00 7.17
N LYS A 19 -11.51 2.46 7.47
CA LYS A 19 -12.31 3.25 6.53
C LYS A 19 -11.62 4.58 6.19
N ARG A 20 -11.00 5.21 7.19
CA ARG A 20 -10.31 6.49 7.04
C ARG A 20 -9.18 6.45 6.02
N ILE A 21 -8.29 5.46 5.99
CA ILE A 21 -7.16 5.52 5.03
C ILE A 21 -7.63 5.43 3.57
N GLY A 22 -8.56 4.52 3.28
CA GLY A 22 -9.09 4.34 1.92
C GLY A 22 -9.84 5.58 1.46
N GLU A 23 -10.78 6.06 2.28
CA GLU A 23 -11.56 7.29 2.00
C GLU A 23 -10.64 8.52 1.91
N ARG A 24 -9.62 8.61 2.76
CA ARG A 24 -8.64 9.70 2.78
C ARG A 24 -7.81 9.75 1.51
N LEU A 25 -7.25 8.62 1.10
CA LEU A 25 -6.42 8.54 -0.10
C LEU A 25 -7.26 8.68 -1.37
N GLN A 26 -8.48 8.13 -1.39
CA GLN A 26 -9.43 8.38 -2.49
C GLN A 26 -9.75 9.88 -2.60
N HIS A 27 -10.11 10.53 -1.49
CA HIS A 27 -10.42 11.97 -1.51
C HIS A 27 -9.21 12.80 -1.99
N TYR A 28 -8.01 12.47 -1.50
CA TYR A 28 -6.78 13.11 -1.94
C TYR A 28 -6.55 12.92 -3.46
N TRP A 29 -6.72 11.70 -3.96
CA TRP A 29 -6.55 11.36 -5.37
C TRP A 29 -7.54 12.09 -6.28
N GLU A 30 -8.82 12.10 -5.91
CA GLU A 30 -9.88 12.82 -6.64
C GLU A 30 -9.61 14.33 -6.66
N SER A 31 -9.16 14.89 -5.53
CA SER A 31 -8.82 16.31 -5.45
C SER A 31 -7.59 16.64 -6.31
N SER A 32 -6.59 15.75 -6.33
CA SER A 32 -5.34 15.96 -7.05
C SER A 32 -5.50 15.87 -8.56
N ARG A 33 -6.34 14.96 -9.07
CA ARG A 33 -6.51 14.80 -10.53
C ARG A 33 -7.23 15.99 -11.17
N GLY A 34 -8.10 16.67 -10.44
CA GLY A 34 -8.97 17.71 -10.99
C GLY A 34 -9.82 17.16 -12.13
N ASP A 35 -9.70 17.75 -13.33
CA ASP A 35 -10.43 17.31 -14.52
C ASP A 35 -9.74 16.17 -15.30
N ARG A 36 -8.54 15.73 -14.88
CA ARG A 36 -7.80 14.63 -15.52
C ARG A 36 -8.38 13.27 -15.14
N THR A 37 -8.08 12.26 -15.96
CA THR A 37 -8.44 10.86 -15.68
C THR A 37 -7.78 10.36 -14.39
N MET A 38 -6.53 10.77 -14.15
CA MET A 38 -5.75 10.42 -12.96
C MET A 38 -4.74 11.55 -12.65
N PRO A 39 -4.28 11.69 -11.40
CA PRO A 39 -3.24 12.65 -11.04
C PRO A 39 -1.88 12.20 -11.57
N PHE A 40 -0.95 13.14 -11.64
CA PHE A 40 0.46 12.83 -11.89
C PHE A 40 1.16 12.51 -10.58
N GLU A 41 2.20 11.69 -10.65
CA GLU A 41 3.04 11.41 -9.49
C GLU A 41 3.64 12.69 -8.87
N SER A 42 3.97 13.67 -9.71
CA SER A 42 4.45 14.99 -9.28
C SER A 42 3.42 15.82 -8.51
N ASP A 43 2.14 15.45 -8.55
CA ASP A 43 1.09 16.07 -7.72
C ASP A 43 1.10 15.57 -6.27
N ILE A 44 1.94 14.57 -5.94
CA ILE A 44 2.09 14.06 -4.57
C ILE A 44 2.64 15.16 -3.66
N ASP A 45 1.77 15.67 -2.79
CA ASP A 45 2.12 16.53 -1.67
C ASP A 45 2.01 15.71 -0.39
N THR A 46 3.15 15.26 0.11
CA THR A 46 3.22 14.42 1.32
C THR A 46 2.77 15.17 2.57
N SER A 47 2.81 16.51 2.59
CA SER A 47 2.27 17.30 3.70
C SER A 47 0.75 17.19 3.79
N GLN A 48 0.07 17.03 2.65
CA GLN A 48 -1.36 16.77 2.57
C GLN A 48 -1.72 15.32 2.89
N LEU A 49 -0.76 14.46 3.23
CA LEU A 49 -0.95 13.05 3.56
C LEU A 49 -0.26 12.65 4.86
N GLU A 50 0.27 13.60 5.65
CA GLU A 50 1.09 13.32 6.84
C GLU A 50 0.43 12.32 7.82
N ASP A 51 -0.90 12.34 7.92
CA ASP A 51 -1.68 11.50 8.82
C ASP A 51 -1.73 10.02 8.40
N VAL A 52 -1.41 9.72 7.13
CA VAL A 52 -1.48 8.37 6.55
C VAL A 52 -0.23 7.96 5.77
N TRP A 53 0.73 8.85 5.56
CA TRP A 53 1.87 8.64 4.67
C TRP A 53 2.74 7.45 5.07
N ASP A 54 2.93 7.21 6.37
CA ASP A 54 3.67 6.06 6.90
C ASP A 54 2.98 4.72 6.63
N ALA A 55 1.69 4.73 6.31
CA ALA A 55 0.90 3.56 5.91
C ALA A 55 0.73 3.48 4.37
N CYS A 56 1.45 4.31 3.62
CA CYS A 56 1.41 4.35 2.16
C CYS A 56 2.64 3.71 1.53
N PHE A 57 2.52 3.36 0.25
CA PHE A 57 3.61 2.92 -0.61
C PHE A 57 3.42 3.49 -2.01
N LEU A 58 4.51 3.61 -2.76
CA LEU A 58 4.47 4.05 -4.16
C LEU A 58 5.17 3.00 -5.01
N ILE A 59 4.49 2.54 -6.05
CA ILE A 59 5.02 1.61 -7.04
C ILE A 59 5.24 2.36 -8.34
N ARG A 60 6.41 2.21 -8.94
CA ARG A 60 6.67 2.62 -10.32
C ARG A 60 6.42 1.46 -11.26
N VAL A 61 5.65 1.74 -12.30
CA VAL A 61 5.34 0.82 -13.39
C VAL A 61 6.00 1.38 -14.65
N ASP A 62 6.95 0.64 -15.20
CA ASP A 62 7.57 0.97 -16.48
C ASP A 62 7.22 -0.12 -17.49
N GLU A 63 6.89 0.27 -18.72
CA GLU A 63 6.67 -0.68 -19.81
C GLU A 63 7.88 -1.63 -19.97
N GLY A 64 7.60 -2.93 -20.06
CA GLY A 64 8.62 -3.96 -20.24
C GLY A 64 9.49 -4.25 -19.02
N ASN A 65 9.23 -3.63 -17.86
CA ASN A 65 9.96 -3.87 -16.62
C ASN A 65 9.02 -4.37 -15.51
N ALA A 66 9.58 -5.10 -14.55
CA ALA A 66 8.83 -5.46 -13.36
C ALA A 66 8.46 -4.21 -12.55
N PRO A 67 7.24 -4.13 -11.97
CA PRO A 67 6.88 -3.08 -11.04
C PRO A 67 7.83 -3.06 -9.84
N ARG A 68 8.19 -1.87 -9.37
CA ARG A 68 9.09 -1.71 -8.21
C ARG A 68 8.54 -0.73 -7.19
N TYR A 69 8.76 -1.00 -5.91
CA TYR A 69 8.53 -0.02 -4.86
C TYR A 69 9.59 1.08 -4.95
N VAL A 70 9.14 2.33 -4.99
CA VAL A 70 10.01 3.52 -4.91
C VAL A 70 9.83 4.28 -3.60
N TYR A 71 8.75 3.98 -2.87
CA TYR A 71 8.51 4.43 -1.51
C TYR A 71 7.74 3.36 -0.74
N MET A 72 8.09 3.17 0.53
CA MET A 72 7.33 2.39 1.48
C MET A 72 7.39 3.05 2.85
N GLY A 73 6.22 3.37 3.40
CA GLY A 73 6.10 3.98 4.72
C GLY A 73 6.49 3.03 5.85
N THR A 74 6.90 3.61 6.98
CA THR A 74 7.45 2.88 8.13
C THR A 74 6.49 1.85 8.71
N GLN A 75 5.18 2.15 8.79
CA GLN A 75 4.17 1.20 9.29
C GLN A 75 4.04 -0.04 8.39
N LEU A 76 4.42 0.06 7.11
CA LEU A 76 4.38 -1.07 6.19
C LEU A 76 5.65 -1.91 6.28
N VAL A 77 6.81 -1.27 6.44
CA VAL A 77 8.07 -1.97 6.72
C VAL A 77 7.90 -2.87 7.95
N GLU A 78 7.31 -2.34 9.02
CA GLU A 78 6.96 -3.11 10.23
C GLU A 78 6.02 -4.29 9.93
N ALA A 79 5.03 -4.10 9.05
CA ALA A 79 4.06 -5.14 8.67
C ALA A 79 4.72 -6.36 8.04
N TYR A 80 5.68 -6.11 7.14
CA TYR A 80 6.43 -7.15 6.46
C TYR A 80 7.42 -7.88 7.41
N GLY A 81 7.68 -7.30 8.58
CA GLY A 81 8.38 -7.96 9.69
C GLY A 81 9.87 -8.16 9.44
N ASP A 82 10.45 -7.36 8.56
CA ASP A 82 11.86 -7.44 8.19
C ASP A 82 12.62 -6.27 8.84
N ASP A 83 13.82 -6.54 9.37
CA ASP A 83 14.74 -5.52 9.96
C ASP A 83 15.36 -4.62 8.87
N ILE A 84 14.73 -4.61 7.70
CA ILE A 84 15.14 -3.96 6.48
C ILE A 84 14.71 -2.50 6.59
N GLN A 85 15.68 -1.58 6.58
CA GLN A 85 15.38 -0.15 6.50
C GLN A 85 14.56 0.12 5.22
N ALA A 86 13.64 1.09 5.24
CA ALA A 86 12.74 1.41 4.11
C ALA A 86 13.47 1.53 2.75
N ARG A 87 14.74 1.96 2.76
CA ARG A 87 15.61 2.03 1.57
C ARG A 87 15.97 0.65 1.00
N ASP A 88 16.33 -0.29 1.87
CA ASP A 88 16.67 -1.65 1.49
C ASP A 88 15.42 -2.42 1.02
N VAL A 89 14.22 -2.03 1.46
CA VAL A 89 12.96 -2.61 0.98
C VAL A 89 12.73 -2.24 -0.50
N CYS A 90 12.99 -1.00 -0.90
CA CYS A 90 12.84 -0.56 -2.28
C CYS A 90 13.88 -1.22 -3.22
N GLU A 91 15.09 -1.47 -2.73
CA GLU A 91 16.15 -2.15 -3.48
C GLU A 91 15.98 -3.68 -3.52
N ARG A 92 15.45 -4.31 -2.45
CA ARG A 92 15.28 -5.79 -2.34
C ARG A 92 13.92 -6.29 -2.81
N LEU A 93 12.84 -5.51 -2.70
CA LEU A 93 11.52 -5.87 -3.26
C LEU A 93 11.40 -5.55 -4.76
N ALA A 94 12.52 -5.30 -5.45
CA ALA A 94 12.57 -5.26 -6.91
C ALA A 94 12.01 -6.56 -7.56
N TYR A 95 11.94 -7.68 -6.82
CA TYR A 95 11.12 -8.83 -7.17
C TYR A 95 11.05 -9.88 -6.03
N PRO A 96 9.95 -10.64 -5.86
CA PRO A 96 8.66 -10.51 -6.49
C PRO A 96 7.65 -9.87 -5.53
N ALA A 97 6.94 -8.84 -6.00
CA ALA A 97 5.58 -8.65 -5.54
C ALA A 97 4.86 -10.02 -5.64
N SER A 98 4.11 -10.41 -4.62
CA SER A 98 3.41 -11.71 -4.65
C SER A 98 2.60 -11.83 -5.94
N THR A 99 2.40 -13.05 -6.46
CA THR A 99 1.59 -13.28 -7.68
C THR A 99 0.24 -12.57 -7.59
N THR A 100 -0.35 -12.51 -6.38
CA THR A 100 -1.54 -11.73 -6.08
C THR A 100 -1.33 -10.24 -6.34
N MET A 101 -0.28 -9.61 -5.79
CA MET A 101 0.00 -8.19 -5.99
C MET A 101 0.28 -7.84 -7.46
N LEU A 102 0.99 -8.69 -8.21
CA LEU A 102 1.20 -8.48 -9.65
C LEU A 102 -0.13 -8.44 -10.41
N HIS A 103 -1.02 -9.39 -10.14
CA HIS A 103 -2.37 -9.41 -10.73
C HIS A 103 -3.15 -8.13 -10.42
N ARG A 104 -3.01 -7.61 -9.21
CA ARG A 104 -3.65 -6.37 -8.78
C ARG A 104 -3.08 -5.14 -9.47
N ILE A 105 -1.78 -5.11 -9.71
CA ILE A 105 -1.13 -4.04 -10.49
C ILE A 105 -1.68 -4.06 -11.92
N ASP A 106 -1.80 -5.23 -12.55
CA ASP A 106 -2.36 -5.37 -13.90
C ASP A 106 -3.83 -4.91 -13.97
N GLU A 107 -4.63 -5.21 -12.94
CA GLU A 107 -6.02 -4.70 -12.83
C GLU A 107 -6.07 -3.16 -12.76
N VAL A 108 -5.18 -2.53 -11.99
CA VAL A 108 -5.09 -1.06 -11.90
C VAL A 108 -4.65 -0.45 -13.23
N ILE A 109 -3.64 -1.02 -13.89
CA ILE A 109 -3.12 -0.55 -15.19
C ILE A 109 -4.21 -0.63 -16.25
N SER A 110 -4.91 -1.75 -16.34
CA SER A 110 -5.92 -1.99 -17.36
C SER A 110 -7.19 -1.16 -17.15
N SER A 111 -7.64 -1.03 -15.90
CA SER A 111 -8.87 -0.28 -15.57
C SER A 111 -8.67 1.23 -15.49
N LYS A 112 -7.45 1.68 -15.19
CA LYS A 112 -7.12 3.07 -14.84
C LYS A 112 -8.03 3.62 -13.73
N ALA A 113 -8.48 2.73 -12.85
CA ALA A 113 -9.43 3.04 -11.79
C ALA A 113 -8.89 2.63 -10.42
N ILE A 114 -9.43 3.26 -9.38
CA ILE A 114 -9.18 2.94 -7.98
C ILE A 114 -9.57 1.49 -7.72
N GLN A 115 -8.68 0.72 -7.08
CA GLN A 115 -8.94 -0.67 -6.69
C GLN A 115 -8.87 -0.83 -5.17
N TYR A 116 -9.94 -1.35 -4.58
CA TYR A 116 -10.01 -1.73 -3.17
C TYR A 116 -9.72 -3.22 -3.01
N GLN A 117 -8.93 -3.57 -2.00
CA GLN A 117 -8.46 -4.93 -1.81
C GLN A 117 -8.49 -5.34 -0.34
N GLU A 118 -8.77 -6.62 -0.14
CA GLU A 118 -8.56 -7.30 1.12
C GLU A 118 -7.74 -8.55 0.83
N GLY A 119 -6.86 -8.91 1.77
CA GLY A 119 -5.98 -10.05 1.58
C GLY A 119 -5.25 -10.43 2.84
N GLU A 120 -4.40 -11.42 2.70
CA GLU A 120 -3.51 -11.86 3.75
C GLU A 120 -2.20 -12.40 3.20
N PHE A 121 -1.16 -12.28 4.01
CA PHE A 121 0.14 -12.87 3.74
C PHE A 121 0.80 -13.33 5.03
N ILE A 122 1.80 -14.19 4.90
CA ILE A 122 2.69 -14.54 6.01
C ILE A 122 3.90 -13.62 5.94
N ASN A 123 4.19 -12.90 7.00
CA ASN A 123 5.34 -11.99 7.04
C ASN A 123 6.65 -12.73 7.33
N ALA A 124 7.79 -12.02 7.32
CA ALA A 124 9.11 -12.63 7.54
C ALA A 124 9.25 -13.31 8.91
N SER A 125 8.47 -12.89 9.91
CA SER A 125 8.41 -13.49 11.24
C SER A 125 7.45 -14.69 11.34
N GLY A 126 6.84 -15.13 10.23
CA GLY A 126 5.90 -16.25 10.21
C GLY A 126 4.49 -15.90 10.72
N LEU A 127 4.19 -14.62 10.97
CA LEU A 127 2.88 -14.17 11.44
C LEU A 127 1.93 -13.99 10.26
N ARG A 128 0.67 -14.41 10.45
CA ARG A 128 -0.41 -14.13 9.49
C ARG A 128 -0.84 -12.68 9.61
N VAL A 129 -0.62 -11.93 8.54
CA VAL A 129 -1.01 -10.54 8.40
C VAL A 129 -2.22 -10.45 7.50
N CYS A 130 -3.36 -10.03 8.04
CA CYS A 130 -4.53 -9.69 7.24
C CYS A 130 -4.53 -8.18 6.96
N HIS A 131 -4.81 -7.79 5.73
CA HIS A 131 -4.75 -6.41 5.31
C HIS A 131 -5.98 -5.97 4.50
N ARG A 132 -6.22 -4.66 4.56
CA ARG A 132 -7.08 -3.91 3.64
C ARG A 132 -6.22 -2.86 2.96
N SER A 133 -6.33 -2.74 1.64
CA SER A 133 -5.57 -1.77 0.87
C SER A 133 -6.41 -1.09 -0.21
N ILE A 134 -5.93 0.07 -0.64
CA ILE A 134 -6.40 0.81 -1.79
C ILE A 134 -5.22 0.99 -2.74
N LEU A 135 -5.44 0.84 -4.05
CA LEU A 135 -4.49 1.16 -5.10
C LEU A 135 -5.06 2.26 -5.99
N LEU A 136 -4.25 3.27 -6.25
CA LEU A 136 -4.64 4.50 -6.93
C LEU A 136 -3.72 4.72 -8.13
N PRO A 137 -4.23 4.64 -9.37
CA PRO A 137 -3.42 4.83 -10.56
C PRO A 137 -2.94 6.28 -10.65
N MET A 138 -1.71 6.46 -11.08
CA MET A 138 -1.12 7.78 -11.32
C MET A 138 -0.34 7.77 -12.63
N ALA A 139 -0.37 8.90 -13.32
CA ALA A 139 0.33 9.10 -14.57
C ALA A 139 1.60 9.95 -14.37
N THR A 140 2.24 10.30 -15.47
CA THR A 140 3.24 11.38 -15.53
C THR A 140 2.78 12.41 -16.54
N GLU A 141 3.32 13.63 -16.48
CA GLU A 141 3.08 14.69 -17.46
C GLU A 141 3.36 14.23 -18.89
N HIS A 142 4.36 13.35 -19.06
CA HIS A 142 4.80 12.85 -20.35
C HIS A 142 3.91 11.72 -20.91
N LYS A 143 3.21 11.00 -20.02
CA LYS A 143 2.28 9.91 -20.37
C LYS A 143 0.99 10.06 -19.57
N PRO A 144 0.17 11.09 -19.84
CA PRO A 144 -1.00 11.42 -19.01
C PRO A 144 -2.12 10.38 -19.10
N GLU A 145 -2.11 9.57 -20.16
CA GLU A 145 -3.10 8.53 -20.38
C GLU A 145 -2.69 7.17 -19.80
N ASP A 146 -1.43 6.96 -19.45
CA ASP A 146 -0.92 5.66 -19.00
C ASP A 146 -0.60 5.65 -17.51
N VAL A 147 -0.90 4.54 -16.86
CA VAL A 147 -0.51 4.33 -15.46
C VAL A 147 1.01 4.13 -15.42
N ALA A 148 1.71 5.10 -14.83
CA ALA A 148 3.16 5.07 -14.63
C ALA A 148 3.52 4.83 -13.16
N PHE A 149 2.62 5.16 -12.25
CA PHE A 149 2.77 4.94 -10.82
C PHE A 149 1.48 4.43 -10.19
N ILE A 150 1.58 3.77 -9.05
CA ILE A 150 0.45 3.38 -8.22
C ILE A 150 0.74 3.82 -6.80
N LEU A 151 -0.05 4.77 -6.31
CA LEU A 151 -0.07 5.12 -4.89
C LEU A 151 -0.97 4.11 -4.17
N GLY A 152 -0.43 3.47 -3.14
CA GLY A 152 -1.17 2.52 -2.33
C GLY A 152 -1.18 2.90 -0.86
N GLY A 153 -2.26 2.54 -0.18
CA GLY A 153 -2.34 2.60 1.28
C GLY A 153 -2.76 1.25 1.83
N MET A 154 -2.14 0.82 2.93
CA MET A 154 -2.44 -0.47 3.54
C MET A 154 -2.63 -0.33 5.05
N ARG A 155 -3.68 -0.96 5.56
CA ARG A 155 -3.85 -1.23 6.98
C ARG A 155 -3.81 -2.72 7.20
N TRP A 156 -3.22 -3.12 8.31
CA TRP A 156 -2.97 -4.52 8.60
C TRP A 156 -3.20 -4.83 10.07
N LYS A 157 -3.43 -6.11 10.35
CA LYS A 157 -3.50 -6.69 11.69
C LYS A 157 -2.79 -8.04 11.67
N TYR A 158 -2.07 -8.35 12.74
CA TYR A 158 -1.55 -9.70 12.97
C TYR A 158 -2.58 -10.53 13.74
N TYR A 159 -2.64 -11.82 13.43
CA TYR A 159 -3.32 -12.82 14.25
C TYR A 159 -2.25 -13.77 14.79
N LEU A 160 -2.23 -13.93 16.12
CA LEU A 160 -1.42 -14.90 16.86
C LEU A 160 -2.13 -16.25 16.92
#